data_AF-A0A2H3TRA9-F1
#
_entry.id   AF-A0A2H3TRA9-F1
#
_cell.length_a   1.000
_cell.length_b   1.000
_cell.length_c   1.000
_cell.angle_alpha   90.00
_cell.angle_beta   90.00
_cell.angle_gamma   90.00
#
_symmetry.space_group_name_H-M   'P 1'
#
loop_
_entity.id
_entity.type
_entity.pdbx_description
1 polymer ?
#
loop_
_entity_poly.entity_id
_entity_poly.type
_entity_poly.pdbx_seq_one_letter_code
_entity_poly.pdbx_strand_id
1 'polypeptide(L)'
;MQTELATLPSSLATAYHPGNVYTVSDARPRAEVFLVSADGLFSAAGTNAEILQLAREQGIPTVDLRSQFVMPGIHDAHYNPDTDLYKFQNVRYGRSPTGDLRFRAPQSPIENRTVVQTGTGTRICPQGQPQWQAKTLMAIGKYSNPKVPFTLEGWVEAIENGMVPPGNINANETEDCLLLDVHIPKKVLKAAGTKNKESVPVLVFDFVFVTLNYRLGAFGWLNSAKVLADGDANAALLDQRFILQWDQDNIHLFGGSKDHVTIMGESGGRSSVLRHLIAAGAKCKSTKKLFQQAISQSPADIPVATSDPDELYGRFLSILKADNLDAASLSSAAIITANIT
;
A
#
# COMPACT_ATOMS: atom_id res chain seq x y z
N MET A 1 23.03 -15.33 31.01
CA MET A 1 24.41 -15.14 30.52
C MET A 1 24.45 -13.78 29.84
N GLN A 2 25.16 -12.81 30.41
CA GLN A 2 25.34 -11.46 29.86
C GLN A 2 26.10 -11.58 28.55
N THR A 3 25.51 -11.19 27.42
CA THR A 3 26.30 -10.85 26.23
C THR A 3 26.92 -9.49 26.47
N GLU A 4 28.23 -9.47 26.71
CA GLU A 4 29.03 -8.25 26.77
C GLU A 4 28.76 -7.39 25.54
N LEU A 5 28.42 -6.12 25.76
CA LEU A 5 28.47 -5.10 24.72
C LEU A 5 29.93 -4.99 24.27
N ALA A 6 30.23 -5.54 23.09
CA ALA A 6 31.54 -5.42 22.48
C ALA A 6 31.91 -3.93 22.35
N THR A 7 33.10 -3.57 22.82
CA THR A 7 33.66 -2.22 22.77
C THR A 7 33.94 -1.85 21.31
N LEU A 8 33.03 -1.11 20.69
CA LEU A 8 33.22 -0.56 19.35
C LEU A 8 34.00 0.77 19.43
N PRO A 9 34.89 1.08 18.47
CA PRO A 9 35.51 2.40 18.40
C PRO A 9 34.46 3.49 18.16
N SER A 10 34.51 4.54 18.96
CA SER A 10 33.55 5.65 18.96
C SER A 10 33.40 6.42 17.64
N SER A 11 34.40 6.35 16.77
CA SER A 11 34.43 7.06 15.49
C SER A 11 33.58 6.40 14.39
N LEU A 12 32.94 5.27 14.65
CA LEU A 12 32.30 4.43 13.63
C LEU A 12 30.85 4.05 13.95
N ALA A 13 30.13 4.75 14.84
CA ALA A 13 28.74 4.40 15.15
C ALA A 13 27.83 5.62 15.39
N THR A 14 26.51 5.41 15.29
CA THR A 14 25.46 6.37 15.66
C THR A 14 24.40 5.67 16.52
N ALA A 15 23.99 6.30 17.62
CA ALA A 15 22.98 5.79 18.54
C ALA A 15 21.60 6.41 18.27
N TYR A 16 20.56 5.59 18.14
CA TYR A 16 19.20 6.03 17.86
C TYR A 16 18.29 5.76 19.06
N HIS A 17 17.76 6.80 19.71
CA HIS A 17 17.04 6.73 21.00
C HIS A 17 15.92 7.76 21.07
N PRO A 18 14.85 7.61 21.87
CA PRO A 18 14.24 6.34 22.22
C PRO A 18 13.56 5.75 20.97
N GLY A 19 13.99 4.58 20.53
CA GLY A 19 13.31 3.74 19.56
C GLY A 19 12.36 2.75 20.22
N ASN A 20 11.41 2.20 19.47
CA ASN A 20 10.56 1.11 19.92
C ASN A 20 10.88 -0.17 19.15
N VAL A 21 12.11 -0.66 19.34
CA VAL A 21 12.69 -1.69 18.49
C VAL A 21 12.38 -3.07 19.04
N TYR A 22 11.80 -3.92 18.20
CA TYR A 22 11.68 -5.35 18.50
C TYR A 22 12.97 -6.04 18.09
N THR A 23 13.56 -6.81 19.00
CA THR A 23 14.77 -7.58 18.71
C THR A 23 14.43 -9.07 18.67
N VAL A 24 15.20 -9.84 17.90
CA VAL A 24 15.07 -11.30 17.81
C VAL A 24 15.63 -12.04 19.03
N SER A 25 16.08 -11.32 20.07
CA SER A 25 16.64 -11.89 21.29
C SER A 25 15.57 -12.17 22.34
N ASP A 26 15.41 -13.42 22.76
CA ASP A 26 14.46 -13.82 23.81
C ASP A 26 14.77 -13.18 25.17
N ALA A 27 16.05 -12.87 25.44
CA ALA A 27 16.48 -12.19 26.66
C ALA A 27 16.18 -10.68 26.63
N ARG A 28 15.96 -10.12 25.43
CA ARG A 28 15.75 -8.68 25.22
C ARG A 28 14.82 -8.47 24.00
N PRO A 29 13.55 -8.89 24.08
CA PRO A 29 12.62 -8.86 22.93
C PRO A 29 12.27 -7.43 22.49
N ARG A 30 12.65 -6.43 23.30
CA ARG A 30 12.46 -5.01 23.05
C ARG A 30 13.72 -4.23 23.40
N ALA A 31 14.03 -3.23 22.62
CA ALA A 31 15.10 -2.28 22.85
C ALA A 31 14.58 -0.85 22.68
N GLU A 32 15.06 0.02 23.55
CA GLU A 32 14.77 1.45 23.52
C GLU A 32 15.82 2.21 22.71
N VAL A 33 16.99 1.63 22.48
CA VAL A 33 18.08 2.25 21.71
C VAL A 33 18.81 1.19 20.91
N PHE A 34 19.30 1.56 19.74
CA PHE A 34 20.19 0.72 18.94
C PHE A 34 21.35 1.52 18.35
N LEU A 35 22.48 0.84 18.15
CA LEU A 35 23.66 1.38 17.51
C LEU A 35 23.74 0.88 16.06
N VAL A 36 24.05 1.80 15.16
CA VAL A 36 24.36 1.50 13.75
C VAL A 36 25.80 1.92 13.49
N SER A 37 26.63 1.02 12.98
CA SER A 37 28.01 1.32 12.61
C SER A 37 28.11 2.11 11.29
N ALA A 38 29.28 2.65 10.96
CA ALA A 38 29.52 3.50 9.81
C ALA A 38 29.34 2.77 8.46
N ASP A 39 29.44 1.44 8.47
CA ASP A 39 29.12 0.54 7.35
C ASP A 39 27.63 0.14 7.30
N GLY A 40 26.79 0.69 8.20
CA GLY A 40 25.34 0.52 8.19
C GLY A 40 24.83 -0.73 8.92
N LEU A 41 25.68 -1.43 9.67
CA LEU A 41 25.29 -2.64 10.41
C LEU A 41 24.76 -2.32 11.82
N PHE A 42 23.74 -3.06 12.26
CA PHE A 42 23.28 -2.99 13.65
C PHE A 42 24.29 -3.67 14.54
N SER A 43 24.86 -2.91 15.47
CA SER A 43 25.99 -3.36 16.27
C SER A 43 25.65 -3.58 17.75
N ALA A 44 24.59 -2.94 18.24
CA ALA A 44 24.03 -3.20 19.57
C ALA A 44 22.57 -2.74 19.69
N ALA A 45 21.84 -3.29 20.67
CA ALA A 45 20.51 -2.83 21.07
C ALA A 45 20.30 -2.97 22.58
N GLY A 46 19.67 -1.99 23.22
CA GLY A 46 19.53 -1.94 24.68
C GLY A 46 18.51 -0.94 25.20
N THR A 47 18.55 -0.70 26.50
CA THR A 47 17.71 0.33 27.14
C THR A 47 18.30 1.73 26.91
N ASN A 48 17.51 2.78 27.12
CA ASN A 48 17.98 4.16 27.08
C ASN A 48 19.14 4.36 28.05
N ALA A 49 19.04 3.80 29.26
CA ALA A 49 20.08 3.93 30.27
C ALA A 49 21.41 3.32 29.82
N GLU A 50 21.39 2.11 29.26
CA GLU A 50 22.59 1.37 28.86
C GLU A 50 23.32 2.04 27.68
N ILE A 51 22.60 2.33 26.60
CA ILE A 51 23.25 2.77 25.36
C ILE A 51 23.54 4.28 25.39
N LEU A 52 22.72 5.10 26.06
CA LEU A 52 23.05 6.54 26.21
C LEU A 52 24.24 6.76 27.13
N GLN A 53 24.45 5.90 28.13
CA GLN A 53 25.67 5.93 28.93
C GLN A 53 26.89 5.61 28.07
N LEU A 54 26.84 4.51 27.31
CA LEU A 54 27.90 4.13 26.38
C LEU A 54 28.18 5.23 25.35
N ALA A 55 27.13 5.84 24.78
CA ALA A 55 27.26 6.90 23.80
C ALA A 55 27.94 8.15 24.36
N ARG A 56 27.64 8.52 25.62
CA ARG A 56 28.32 9.61 26.32
C ARG A 56 29.79 9.29 26.61
N GLU A 57 30.07 8.10 27.12
CA GLU A 57 31.43 7.68 27.50
C GLU A 57 32.36 7.57 26.30
N GLN A 58 31.82 7.15 25.16
CA GLN A 58 32.60 6.95 23.95
C GLN A 58 32.53 8.15 22.99
N GLY A 59 31.60 9.10 23.17
CA GLY A 59 31.42 10.22 22.23
C GLY A 59 30.73 9.79 20.93
N ILE A 60 29.86 8.79 21.00
CA ILE A 60 29.05 8.32 19.87
C ILE A 60 27.91 9.35 19.65
N PRO A 61 27.72 9.87 18.42
CA PRO A 61 26.62 10.78 18.12
C PRO A 61 25.27 10.11 18.35
N THR A 62 24.31 10.89 18.87
CA THR A 62 22.97 10.39 19.19
C THR A 62 21.91 11.08 18.34
N VAL A 63 20.88 10.33 17.95
CA VAL A 63 19.72 10.80 17.18
C VAL A 63 18.46 10.53 18.01
N ASP A 64 17.74 11.60 18.34
CA ASP A 64 16.48 11.53 19.07
C ASP A 64 15.31 11.14 18.13
N LEU A 65 14.83 9.91 18.27
CA LEU A 65 13.73 9.30 17.54
C LEU A 65 12.34 9.66 18.08
N ARG A 66 12.26 10.33 19.24
CA ARG A 66 11.00 10.72 19.89
C ARG A 66 9.98 9.59 20.05
N SER A 67 10.44 8.34 20.21
CA SER A 67 9.61 7.15 20.41
C SER A 67 8.78 6.66 19.22
N GLN A 68 9.16 6.99 17.97
CA GLN A 68 8.32 6.72 16.78
C GLN A 68 8.80 5.56 15.87
N PHE A 69 9.72 4.67 16.29
CA PHE A 69 10.47 3.80 15.36
C PHE A 69 10.15 2.29 15.45
N VAL A 70 9.80 1.64 14.33
CA VAL A 70 9.97 0.19 14.01
C VAL A 70 10.57 0.04 12.58
N MET A 71 11.19 -1.07 12.18
CA MET A 71 11.74 -1.27 10.82
C MET A 71 11.40 -2.67 10.25
N PRO A 72 11.29 -2.87 8.90
CA PRO A 72 12.19 -2.34 7.86
C PRO A 72 11.58 -1.31 6.89
N GLY A 73 12.34 -0.24 6.62
CA GLY A 73 11.76 1.09 6.33
C GLY A 73 11.29 1.66 7.67
N ILE A 74 11.75 2.82 8.10
CA ILE A 74 11.42 3.27 9.45
C ILE A 74 9.90 3.51 9.52
N HIS A 75 9.15 2.61 10.14
CA HIS A 75 7.70 2.60 10.21
C HIS A 75 7.24 2.53 11.66
N ASP A 76 6.37 3.42 12.12
CA ASP A 76 5.76 3.29 13.44
C ASP A 76 4.72 2.15 13.44
N ALA A 77 4.61 1.41 14.55
CA ALA A 77 3.66 0.32 14.70
C ALA A 77 2.66 0.65 15.81
N HIS A 78 1.37 0.70 15.45
CA HIS A 78 0.31 1.06 16.40
C HIS A 78 -0.35 -0.20 16.95
N TYR A 79 -0.25 -0.39 18.27
CA TYR A 79 -0.88 -1.53 18.96
C TYR A 79 -2.31 -1.18 19.36
N ASN A 80 -3.26 -2.03 18.97
CA ASN A 80 -4.65 -1.94 19.41
C ASN A 80 -4.93 -3.06 20.45
N PRO A 81 -5.19 -2.71 21.72
CA PRO A 81 -5.40 -3.69 22.80
C PRO A 81 -6.73 -4.45 22.67
N ASP A 82 -7.75 -3.86 22.05
CA ASP A 82 -9.08 -4.48 21.91
C ASP A 82 -9.09 -5.62 20.88
N THR A 83 -8.24 -5.51 19.86
CA THR A 83 -8.10 -6.50 18.78
C THR A 83 -6.85 -7.38 18.91
N ASP A 84 -5.95 -7.04 19.84
CA ASP A 84 -4.61 -7.62 20.01
C ASP A 84 -3.76 -7.63 18.72
N LEU A 85 -3.91 -6.58 17.91
CA LEU A 85 -3.20 -6.40 16.64
C LEU A 85 -2.20 -5.24 16.71
N TYR A 86 -1.05 -5.44 16.08
CA TYR A 86 -0.19 -4.36 15.60
C TYR A 86 -0.60 -3.95 14.19
N LYS A 87 -0.58 -2.66 13.92
CA LYS A 87 -0.79 -2.08 12.60
C LYS A 87 0.44 -1.31 12.18
N PHE A 88 0.98 -1.67 11.02
CA PHE A 88 2.03 -0.93 10.33
C PHE A 88 1.36 -0.22 9.17
N GLN A 89 1.15 1.09 9.30
CA GLN A 89 0.37 1.84 8.31
C GLN A 89 1.25 2.61 7.34
N ASN A 90 0.75 2.79 6.12
CA ASN A 90 1.43 3.50 5.04
C ASN A 90 2.85 2.96 4.74
N VAL A 91 3.02 1.63 4.79
CA VAL A 91 4.26 0.96 4.38
C VAL A 91 4.41 1.13 2.87
N ARG A 92 5.50 1.77 2.45
CA ARG A 92 5.72 2.08 1.03
C ARG A 92 6.25 0.85 0.32
N TYR A 93 5.47 0.34 -0.63
CA TYR A 93 5.90 -0.77 -1.48
C TYR A 93 6.38 -0.30 -2.86
N GLY A 94 6.02 0.91 -3.31
CA GLY A 94 6.46 1.48 -4.58
C GLY A 94 6.85 2.97 -4.50
N ARG A 95 7.67 3.43 -5.46
CA ARG A 95 7.92 4.87 -5.66
C ARG A 95 6.62 5.60 -5.95
N SER A 96 6.53 6.86 -5.52
CA SER A 96 5.44 7.75 -5.92
C SER A 96 5.30 7.74 -7.45
N PRO A 97 4.16 7.29 -8.01
CA PRO A 97 3.90 7.24 -9.45
C PRO A 97 3.54 8.65 -9.95
N THR A 98 4.45 9.60 -9.76
CA THR A 98 4.32 10.99 -10.20
C THR A 98 5.33 11.29 -11.30
N GLY A 99 5.09 12.37 -12.05
CA GLY A 99 5.96 12.77 -13.15
C GLY A 99 6.13 11.61 -14.14
N ASP A 100 7.38 11.29 -14.48
CA ASP A 100 7.71 10.26 -15.48
C ASP A 100 7.27 8.85 -15.09
N LEU A 101 6.90 8.60 -13.83
CA LEU A 101 6.44 7.28 -13.36
C LEU A 101 4.93 7.09 -13.45
N ARG A 102 4.16 8.13 -13.79
CA ARG A 102 2.70 8.18 -13.67
C ARG A 102 1.97 7.04 -14.37
N PHE A 103 2.38 6.71 -15.60
CA PHE A 103 1.78 5.69 -16.45
C PHE A 103 2.71 4.51 -16.71
N ARG A 104 3.65 4.25 -15.78
CA ARG A 104 4.62 3.17 -15.89
C ARG A 104 4.38 2.09 -14.84
N ALA A 105 4.97 0.93 -15.04
CA ALA A 105 5.05 -0.11 -14.03
C ALA A 105 5.63 0.45 -12.72
N PRO A 106 5.17 -0.03 -11.56
CA PRO A 106 5.71 0.41 -10.27
C PRO A 106 7.21 0.08 -10.18
N GLN A 107 7.93 0.93 -9.46
CA GLN A 107 9.36 0.76 -9.21
C GLN A 107 9.63 0.68 -7.70
N SER A 108 10.70 -0.02 -7.33
CA SER A 108 11.13 -0.16 -5.93
C SER A 108 11.31 1.20 -5.26
N PRO A 109 10.81 1.40 -4.03
CA PRO A 109 10.96 2.65 -3.29
C PRO A 109 12.42 3.12 -3.21
N ILE A 110 12.63 4.43 -3.15
CA ILE A 110 13.96 4.99 -2.89
C ILE A 110 14.35 4.64 -1.45
N GLU A 111 15.55 4.11 -1.23
CA GLU A 111 16.04 3.66 0.08
C GLU A 111 16.41 4.80 1.06
N ASN A 112 15.86 6.01 0.87
CA ASN A 112 16.13 7.11 1.79
C ASN A 112 15.36 6.88 3.11
N ARG A 113 16.08 6.38 4.12
CA ARG A 113 15.59 6.02 5.46
C ARG A 113 15.88 7.11 6.50
N THR A 114 15.95 8.38 6.10
CA THR A 114 16.23 9.50 7.02
C THR A 114 15.03 9.97 7.82
N VAL A 115 13.81 9.58 7.42
CA VAL A 115 12.55 9.99 8.06
C VAL A 115 11.75 8.76 8.47
N VAL A 116 11.20 8.81 9.69
CA VAL A 116 10.23 7.84 10.20
C VAL A 116 8.89 8.05 9.49
N GLN A 117 8.39 7.03 8.82
CA GLN A 117 6.99 6.97 8.38
C GLN A 117 6.12 6.57 9.57
N THR A 118 5.37 7.53 10.11
CA THR A 118 4.54 7.35 11.30
C THR A 118 3.20 6.69 11.00
N GLY A 119 2.88 6.44 9.74
CA GLY A 119 1.56 5.94 9.34
C GLY A 119 0.45 6.99 9.48
N THR A 120 0.78 8.23 9.84
CA THR A 120 -0.22 9.29 10.05
C THR A 120 -0.74 9.84 8.73
N GLY A 121 -2.06 10.06 8.69
CA GLY A 121 -2.76 10.59 7.52
C GLY A 121 -3.23 9.48 6.59
N THR A 122 -4.48 9.57 6.16
CA THR A 122 -5.04 8.66 5.17
C THR A 122 -4.57 9.09 3.80
N ARG A 123 -4.00 8.14 3.05
CA ARG A 123 -3.62 8.34 1.64
C ARG A 123 -4.33 7.28 0.83
N ILE A 124 -5.10 7.71 -0.15
CA ILE A 124 -5.77 6.81 -1.09
C ILE A 124 -5.37 7.18 -2.51
N CYS A 125 -5.32 6.18 -3.39
CA CYS A 125 -5.11 6.48 -4.80
C CYS A 125 -6.31 7.23 -5.37
N PRO A 126 -6.09 8.15 -6.33
CA PRO A 126 -7.16 8.91 -6.96
C PRO A 126 -8.20 8.00 -7.58
N GLN A 127 -9.48 8.21 -7.24
CA GLN A 127 -10.57 7.33 -7.69
C GLN A 127 -11.87 8.11 -7.82
N GLY A 128 -12.58 7.88 -8.92
CA GLY A 128 -13.90 8.45 -9.14
C GLY A 128 -15.00 7.54 -8.62
N GLN A 129 -16.15 8.11 -8.28
CA GLN A 129 -17.37 7.32 -8.11
C GLN A 129 -18.03 7.11 -9.47
N PRO A 130 -18.43 5.86 -9.81
CA PRO A 130 -19.12 5.63 -11.07
C PRO A 130 -20.49 6.33 -11.05
N GLN A 131 -20.84 6.96 -12.18
CA GLN A 131 -22.06 7.77 -12.29
C GLN A 131 -23.34 6.99 -11.92
N TRP A 132 -23.41 5.70 -12.27
CA TRP A 132 -24.56 4.85 -11.94
C TRP A 132 -24.75 4.74 -10.42
N GLN A 133 -23.69 4.73 -9.63
CA GLN A 133 -23.78 4.64 -8.17
C GLN A 133 -24.37 5.92 -7.58
N ALA A 134 -23.88 7.09 -8.04
CA ALA A 134 -24.42 8.38 -7.62
C ALA A 134 -25.91 8.52 -7.97
N LYS A 135 -26.28 8.17 -9.21
CA LYS A 135 -27.68 8.16 -9.69
C LYS A 135 -28.57 7.21 -8.88
N THR A 136 -28.08 6.01 -8.60
CA THR A 136 -28.81 4.99 -7.82
C THR A 136 -29.03 5.45 -6.38
N LEU A 137 -28.02 6.06 -5.73
CA LEU A 137 -28.16 6.59 -4.37
C LEU A 137 -29.22 7.70 -4.28
N MET A 138 -29.32 8.56 -5.29
CA MET A 138 -30.39 9.57 -5.35
C MET A 138 -31.78 8.93 -5.49
N ALA A 139 -31.91 7.91 -6.34
CA ALA A 139 -33.15 7.15 -6.48
C ALA A 139 -33.53 6.46 -5.15
N ILE A 140 -32.57 5.81 -4.47
CA ILE A 140 -32.77 5.23 -3.14
C ILE A 140 -33.27 6.30 -2.15
N GLY A 141 -32.65 7.48 -2.13
CA GLY A 141 -33.05 8.58 -1.26
C GLY A 141 -34.50 9.04 -1.49
N LYS A 142 -34.92 9.19 -2.75
CA LYS A 142 -36.30 9.53 -3.13
C LYS A 142 -37.31 8.51 -2.58
N TYR A 143 -37.03 7.22 -2.76
CA TYR A 143 -37.95 6.13 -2.38
C TYR A 143 -37.82 5.67 -0.93
N SER A 144 -36.84 6.17 -0.18
CA SER A 144 -36.75 5.99 1.27
C SER A 144 -37.77 6.86 2.02
N ASN A 145 -38.38 7.85 1.35
CA ASN A 145 -39.47 8.62 1.91
C ASN A 145 -40.78 7.81 1.87
N PRO A 146 -41.39 7.46 3.01
CA PRO A 146 -42.60 6.62 3.03
C PRO A 146 -43.82 7.29 2.37
N LYS A 147 -43.77 8.59 2.08
CA LYS A 147 -44.80 9.32 1.33
C LYS A 147 -44.68 9.16 -0.18
N VAL A 148 -43.58 8.59 -0.68
CA VAL A 148 -43.34 8.36 -2.10
C VAL A 148 -43.59 6.87 -2.39
N PRO A 149 -44.72 6.51 -3.01
CA PRO A 149 -44.99 5.12 -3.36
C PRO A 149 -43.98 4.63 -4.39
N PHE A 150 -43.44 3.43 -4.19
CA PHE A 150 -42.52 2.80 -5.13
C PHE A 150 -43.24 2.41 -6.42
N THR A 151 -42.66 2.78 -7.57
CA THR A 151 -43.02 2.28 -8.90
C THR A 151 -41.73 1.98 -9.66
N LEU A 152 -41.74 0.91 -10.48
CA LEU A 152 -40.57 0.53 -11.25
C LEU A 152 -40.20 1.61 -12.28
N GLU A 153 -41.20 2.17 -12.96
CA GLU A 153 -41.02 3.20 -13.97
C GLU A 153 -40.41 4.47 -13.35
N GLY A 154 -40.94 4.92 -12.21
CA GLY A 154 -40.42 6.11 -11.53
C GLY A 154 -39.04 5.89 -10.90
N TRP A 155 -38.70 4.63 -10.57
CA TRP A 155 -37.36 4.25 -10.11
C TRP A 155 -36.34 4.35 -11.24
N VAL A 156 -36.65 3.78 -12.41
CA VAL A 156 -35.79 3.88 -13.60
C VAL A 156 -35.60 5.34 -14.01
N GLU A 157 -36.70 6.12 -14.08
CA GLU A 157 -36.64 7.54 -14.41
C GLU A 157 -35.75 8.34 -13.44
N ALA A 158 -35.85 8.06 -12.13
CA ALA A 158 -35.03 8.73 -11.13
C ALA A 158 -33.53 8.42 -11.26
N ILE A 159 -33.17 7.22 -11.73
CA ILE A 159 -31.78 6.86 -12.01
C ILE A 159 -31.31 7.52 -13.29
N GLU A 160 -32.06 7.40 -14.39
CA GLU A 160 -31.64 7.91 -15.70
C GLU A 160 -31.46 9.43 -15.68
N ASN A 161 -32.42 10.15 -15.10
CA ASN A 161 -32.45 11.61 -15.01
C ASN A 161 -31.78 12.16 -13.74
N GLY A 162 -31.26 11.29 -12.87
CA GLY A 162 -30.58 11.70 -11.66
C GLY A 162 -29.36 12.57 -11.96
N MET A 163 -29.23 13.70 -11.26
CA MET A 163 -28.05 14.55 -11.37
C MET A 163 -26.83 13.80 -10.83
N VAL A 164 -25.72 13.84 -11.56
CA VAL A 164 -24.43 13.42 -11.02
C VAL A 164 -23.82 14.66 -10.37
N PRO A 165 -23.65 14.71 -9.04
CA PRO A 165 -22.95 15.82 -8.42
C PRO A 165 -21.50 15.85 -8.95
N PRO A 166 -20.87 17.03 -9.05
CA PRO A 166 -19.46 17.12 -9.43
C PRO A 166 -18.64 16.20 -8.53
N GLY A 167 -17.70 15.44 -9.12
CA GLY A 167 -16.79 14.62 -8.34
C GLY A 167 -16.01 15.52 -7.37
N ASN A 168 -16.22 15.31 -6.07
CA ASN A 168 -15.40 15.97 -5.06
C ASN A 168 -14.12 15.16 -4.91
N ILE A 169 -12.98 15.79 -5.17
CA ILE A 169 -11.67 15.22 -4.85
C ILE A 169 -11.63 14.99 -3.34
N ASN A 170 -11.47 13.73 -2.92
CA ASN A 170 -11.28 13.45 -1.51
C ASN A 170 -9.94 14.08 -1.06
N ALA A 171 -9.93 14.79 0.06
CA ALA A 171 -8.70 15.43 0.55
C ALA A 171 -7.55 14.44 0.84
N ASN A 172 -7.88 13.15 0.96
CA ASN A 172 -6.91 12.06 1.13
C ASN A 172 -6.40 11.46 -0.19
N GLU A 173 -6.94 11.89 -1.35
CA GLU A 173 -6.46 11.43 -2.66
C GLU A 173 -5.13 12.07 -3.02
N THR A 174 -4.17 11.23 -3.36
CA THR A 174 -2.83 11.66 -3.77
C THR A 174 -2.23 10.66 -4.75
N GLU A 175 -1.46 11.12 -5.72
CA GLU A 175 -0.68 10.21 -6.57
C GLU A 175 0.36 9.44 -5.74
N ASP A 176 0.84 9.99 -4.62
CA ASP A 176 1.79 9.33 -3.72
C ASP A 176 1.08 8.30 -2.81
N CYS A 177 0.51 7.27 -3.43
CA CYS A 177 -0.41 6.33 -2.81
C CYS A 177 0.01 4.85 -2.88
N LEU A 178 1.16 4.49 -3.46
CA LEU A 178 1.63 3.09 -3.52
C LEU A 178 2.15 2.60 -2.16
N LEU A 179 1.19 2.41 -1.26
CA LEU A 179 1.34 2.11 0.15
C LEU A 179 0.47 0.90 0.51
N LEU A 180 0.87 0.17 1.55
CA LEU A 180 0.10 -0.92 2.15
C LEU A 180 0.10 -0.79 3.68
N ASP A 181 -0.93 -1.34 4.33
CA ASP A 181 -0.94 -1.52 5.78
C ASP A 181 -0.81 -3.00 6.11
N VAL A 182 0.04 -3.34 7.08
CA VAL A 182 0.22 -4.71 7.59
C VAL A 182 -0.42 -4.81 8.97
N HIS A 183 -1.36 -5.74 9.14
CA HIS A 183 -2.04 -6.03 10.39
C HIS A 183 -1.59 -7.39 10.94
N ILE A 184 -1.07 -7.41 12.18
CA ILE A 184 -0.37 -8.59 12.70
C ILE A 184 -0.77 -8.84 14.16
N PRO A 185 -1.24 -10.05 14.51
CA PRO A 185 -1.47 -10.40 15.92
C PRO A 185 -0.21 -10.28 16.75
N LYS A 186 -0.31 -9.74 17.96
CA LYS A 186 0.82 -9.55 18.88
C LYS A 186 1.62 -10.82 19.12
N LYS A 187 0.94 -11.96 19.28
CA LYS A 187 1.61 -13.27 19.46
C LYS A 187 2.47 -13.66 18.25
N VAL A 188 2.01 -13.34 17.03
CA VAL A 188 2.72 -13.67 15.78
C VAL A 188 3.94 -12.78 15.65
N LEU A 189 3.77 -11.47 15.84
CA LEU A 189 4.89 -10.53 15.77
C LEU A 189 5.97 -10.85 16.81
N LYS A 190 5.58 -11.22 18.04
CA LYS A 190 6.53 -11.64 19.08
C LYS A 190 7.30 -12.91 18.74
N ALA A 191 6.67 -13.84 18.01
CA ALA A 191 7.32 -15.06 17.57
C ALA A 191 8.18 -14.86 16.32
N ALA A 192 8.02 -13.73 15.60
CA ALA A 192 8.80 -13.42 14.42
C ALA A 192 10.31 -13.39 14.74
N GLY A 193 11.11 -14.11 13.97
CA GLY A 193 12.56 -14.22 14.17
C GLY A 193 13.00 -15.24 15.23
N THR A 194 12.09 -15.85 16.00
CA THR A 194 12.42 -16.89 16.98
C THR A 194 12.44 -18.29 16.34
N LYS A 195 13.06 -19.27 17.03
CA LYS A 195 13.05 -20.68 16.60
C LYS A 195 11.67 -21.35 16.74
N ASN A 196 10.79 -20.79 17.58
CA ASN A 196 9.43 -21.28 17.85
C ASN A 196 8.37 -20.63 16.94
N LYS A 197 8.77 -20.07 15.80
CA LYS A 197 7.84 -19.43 14.87
C LYS A 197 6.93 -20.47 14.23
N GLU A 198 5.62 -20.37 14.47
CA GLU A 198 4.64 -20.96 13.56
C GLU A 198 4.56 -20.07 12.33
N SER A 199 4.74 -20.68 11.16
CA SER A 199 4.50 -20.01 9.87
C SER A 199 3.01 -19.70 9.77
N VAL A 200 2.62 -18.43 9.90
CA VAL A 200 1.20 -18.06 9.77
C VAL A 200 0.81 -17.75 8.33
N PRO A 201 -0.41 -18.08 7.91
CA PRO A 201 -0.94 -17.69 6.62
C PRO A 201 -0.96 -16.16 6.46
N VAL A 202 -0.68 -15.69 5.24
CA VAL A 202 -0.77 -14.28 4.86
C VAL A 202 -2.01 -14.11 4.02
N LEU A 203 -2.90 -13.21 4.42
CA LEU A 203 -4.06 -12.81 3.62
C LEU A 203 -3.79 -11.44 3.01
N VAL A 204 -3.70 -11.39 1.70
CA VAL A 204 -3.59 -10.15 0.93
C VAL A 204 -4.99 -9.80 0.47
N PHE A 205 -5.57 -8.77 1.08
CA PHE A 205 -6.97 -8.41 0.87
C PHE A 205 -7.07 -6.91 0.67
N ASP A 206 -7.93 -6.48 -0.26
CA ASP A 206 -8.20 -5.04 -0.43
C ASP A 206 -8.72 -4.38 0.87
N PHE A 207 -9.13 -5.14 1.91
CA PHE A 207 -9.62 -4.59 3.18
C PHE A 207 -9.16 -5.19 4.55
N VAL A 208 -8.35 -6.28 4.70
CA VAL A 208 -7.81 -6.79 6.01
C VAL A 208 -6.62 -7.78 5.89
N PHE A 209 -5.60 -7.66 6.76
CA PHE A 209 -4.29 -8.37 6.93
C PHE A 209 -3.10 -7.75 6.22
N VAL A 210 -3.10 -7.68 4.90
CA VAL A 210 -2.32 -6.68 4.14
C VAL A 210 -3.32 -5.92 3.30
N THR A 211 -3.61 -4.67 3.67
CA THR A 211 -4.48 -3.79 2.89
C THR A 211 -3.64 -2.93 1.99
N LEU A 212 -4.05 -2.77 0.74
CA LEU A 212 -3.20 -2.21 -0.28
C LEU A 212 -3.92 -1.11 -1.05
N ASN A 213 -3.16 -0.09 -1.40
CA ASN A 213 -3.54 0.84 -2.44
C ASN A 213 -2.89 0.41 -3.75
N TYR A 214 -3.62 0.53 -4.86
CA TYR A 214 -3.10 0.43 -6.22
C TYR A 214 -3.75 1.52 -7.07
N ARG A 215 -3.12 1.90 -8.19
CA ARG A 215 -3.68 2.94 -9.06
C ARG A 215 -5.03 2.53 -9.62
N LEU A 216 -5.96 3.48 -9.67
CA LEU A 216 -7.33 3.31 -10.15
C LEU A 216 -7.60 4.27 -11.32
N GLY A 217 -8.75 4.12 -11.98
CA GLY A 217 -9.14 4.94 -13.13
C GLY A 217 -8.06 4.98 -14.23
N ALA A 218 -7.88 6.14 -14.85
CA ALA A 218 -6.87 6.36 -15.89
C ALA A 218 -5.42 6.11 -15.40
N PHE A 219 -5.11 6.36 -14.11
CA PHE A 219 -3.77 6.07 -13.60
C PHE A 219 -3.43 4.58 -13.62
N GLY A 220 -4.42 3.72 -13.42
CA GLY A 220 -4.24 2.27 -13.31
C GLY A 220 -4.55 1.50 -14.59
N TRP A 221 -5.48 2.01 -15.39
CA TRP A 221 -6.15 1.24 -16.45
C TRP A 221 -6.12 1.90 -17.84
N LEU A 222 -5.54 3.10 -17.98
CA LEU A 222 -5.44 3.74 -19.29
C LEU A 222 -4.58 2.88 -20.23
N ASN A 223 -5.09 2.68 -21.44
CA ASN A 223 -4.47 1.85 -22.45
C ASN A 223 -4.66 2.50 -23.82
N SER A 224 -3.60 2.51 -24.63
CA SER A 224 -3.56 3.05 -25.98
C SER A 224 -2.21 2.68 -26.58
N ALA A 225 -2.10 2.64 -27.91
CA ALA A 225 -0.80 2.52 -28.57
C ALA A 225 0.19 3.61 -28.12
N LYS A 226 -0.31 4.82 -27.80
CA LYS A 226 0.50 5.93 -27.29
C LYS A 226 1.00 5.70 -25.87
N VAL A 227 0.17 5.11 -24.99
CA VAL A 227 0.59 4.74 -23.63
C VAL A 227 1.68 3.66 -23.70
N LEU A 228 1.50 2.64 -24.55
CA LEU A 228 2.47 1.56 -24.71
C LEU A 228 3.78 2.00 -25.36
N ALA A 229 3.79 3.11 -26.10
CA ALA A 229 5.00 3.66 -26.69
C ALA A 229 5.93 4.31 -25.65
N ASP A 230 5.38 4.82 -24.54
CA ASP A 230 6.15 5.48 -23.48
C ASP A 230 5.60 5.21 -22.06
N GLY A 231 5.28 3.96 -21.78
CA GLY A 231 4.65 3.56 -20.51
C GLY A 231 4.19 2.12 -20.51
N ASP A 232 3.32 1.80 -19.55
CA ASP A 232 2.83 0.46 -19.32
C ASP A 232 1.31 0.48 -19.15
N ALA A 233 0.61 -0.34 -19.95
CA ALA A 233 -0.80 -0.61 -19.72
C ALA A 233 -0.99 -1.54 -18.51
N ASN A 234 -2.20 -1.58 -17.97
CA ASN A 234 -2.55 -2.39 -16.78
C ASN A 234 -1.67 -2.07 -15.56
N ALA A 235 -1.26 -0.81 -15.40
CA ALA A 235 -0.48 -0.33 -14.27
C ALA A 235 -1.06 -0.77 -12.91
N ALA A 236 -2.39 -0.81 -12.77
CA ALA A 236 -3.08 -1.33 -11.59
C ALA A 236 -2.75 -2.81 -11.28
N LEU A 237 -2.74 -3.68 -12.29
CA LEU A 237 -2.39 -5.10 -12.12
C LEU A 237 -0.90 -5.26 -11.83
N LEU A 238 -0.07 -4.38 -12.41
CA LEU A 238 1.37 -4.36 -12.14
C LEU A 238 1.66 -3.91 -10.70
N ASP A 239 0.94 -2.91 -10.18
CA ASP A 239 0.97 -2.48 -8.78
C ASP A 239 0.64 -3.64 -7.84
N GLN A 240 -0.46 -4.33 -8.08
CA GLN A 240 -0.86 -5.50 -7.29
C GLN A 240 0.18 -6.62 -7.36
N ARG A 241 0.72 -6.92 -8.54
CA ARG A 241 1.80 -7.92 -8.67
C ARG A 241 3.05 -7.50 -7.91
N PHE A 242 3.35 -6.21 -7.86
CA PHE A 242 4.49 -5.67 -7.13
C PHE A 242 4.30 -5.81 -5.61
N ILE A 243 3.08 -5.65 -5.10
CA ILE A 243 2.73 -5.96 -3.71
C ILE A 243 2.93 -7.44 -3.40
N LEU A 244 2.47 -8.34 -4.27
CA LEU A 244 2.70 -9.78 -4.08
C LEU A 244 4.18 -10.13 -4.07
N GLN A 245 5.00 -9.42 -4.86
CA GLN A 245 6.45 -9.55 -4.80
C GLN A 245 7.01 -8.99 -3.48
N TRP A 246 6.49 -7.86 -3.00
CA TRP A 246 6.83 -7.30 -1.69
C TRP A 246 6.54 -8.29 -0.56
N ASP A 247 5.41 -9.00 -0.59
CA ASP A 247 5.10 -10.03 0.42
C ASP A 247 6.13 -11.15 0.40
N GLN A 248 6.46 -11.66 -0.79
CA GLN A 248 7.49 -12.70 -0.95
C GLN A 248 8.84 -12.28 -0.36
N ASP A 249 9.18 -11.00 -0.47
CA ASP A 249 10.47 -10.47 -0.04
C ASP A 249 10.48 -10.00 1.43
N ASN A 250 9.32 -9.67 2.02
CA ASN A 250 9.27 -8.95 3.31
C ASN A 250 8.37 -9.61 4.37
N ILE A 251 7.33 -10.37 4.00
CA ILE A 251 6.28 -10.76 4.97
C ILE A 251 6.79 -11.65 6.10
N HIS A 252 7.89 -12.36 5.87
CA HIS A 252 8.57 -13.19 6.85
C HIS A 252 9.18 -12.39 8.01
N LEU A 253 9.47 -11.11 7.81
CA LEU A 253 9.96 -10.18 8.84
C LEU A 253 8.85 -9.83 9.84
N PHE A 254 7.60 -9.97 9.41
CA PHE A 254 6.38 -9.73 10.19
C PHE A 254 5.82 -11.02 10.81
N GLY A 255 6.51 -12.15 10.63
CA GLY A 255 6.07 -13.47 11.09
C GLY A 255 5.19 -14.25 10.11
N GLY A 256 4.83 -13.66 8.97
CA GLY A 256 4.05 -14.34 7.94
C GLY A 256 4.87 -15.34 7.13
N SER A 257 4.20 -16.31 6.49
CA SER A 257 4.87 -17.25 5.59
C SER A 257 4.67 -16.89 4.13
N LYS A 258 5.79 -16.69 3.42
CA LYS A 258 5.82 -16.48 1.96
C LYS A 258 5.28 -17.67 1.17
N ASP A 259 5.29 -18.87 1.76
CA ASP A 259 4.81 -20.10 1.13
C ASP A 259 3.30 -20.32 1.33
N HIS A 260 2.67 -19.55 2.23
CA HIS A 260 1.25 -19.63 2.59
C HIS A 260 0.54 -18.28 2.38
N VAL A 261 0.75 -17.67 1.21
CA VAL A 261 0.06 -16.44 0.80
C VAL A 261 -1.28 -16.78 0.13
N THR A 262 -2.37 -16.19 0.62
CA THR A 262 -3.71 -16.25 0.04
C THR A 262 -4.09 -14.86 -0.47
N ILE A 263 -4.41 -14.75 -1.76
CA ILE A 263 -4.98 -13.51 -2.32
C ILE A 263 -6.50 -13.53 -2.20
N MET A 264 -7.09 -12.41 -1.85
CA MET A 264 -8.54 -12.27 -1.69
C MET A 264 -8.98 -10.92 -2.25
N GLY A 265 -10.17 -10.89 -2.86
CA GLY A 265 -10.73 -9.65 -3.40
C GLY A 265 -12.24 -9.73 -3.59
N GLU A 266 -12.88 -8.55 -3.49
CA GLU A 266 -14.32 -8.33 -3.65
C GLU A 266 -14.55 -7.39 -4.86
N SER A 267 -15.64 -7.57 -5.61
CA SER A 267 -16.02 -6.68 -6.73
C SER A 267 -14.89 -6.49 -7.78
N GLY A 268 -14.35 -5.29 -7.95
CA GLY A 268 -13.19 -5.03 -8.83
C GLY A 268 -11.92 -5.75 -8.36
N GLY A 269 -11.71 -5.86 -7.05
CA GLY A 269 -10.63 -6.64 -6.44
C GLY A 269 -10.71 -8.12 -6.76
N ARG A 270 -11.93 -8.66 -6.77
CA ARG A 270 -12.16 -10.04 -7.21
C ARG A 270 -11.72 -10.27 -8.66
N SER A 271 -12.11 -9.35 -9.52
CA SER A 271 -11.78 -9.37 -10.95
C SER A 271 -10.25 -9.36 -11.13
N SER A 272 -9.55 -8.65 -10.25
CA SER A 272 -8.08 -8.69 -10.15
C SER A 272 -7.53 -10.05 -9.71
N VAL A 273 -8.11 -10.70 -8.69
CA VAL A 273 -7.74 -12.06 -8.26
C VAL A 273 -7.82 -13.06 -9.43
N LEU A 274 -8.88 -12.99 -10.23
CA LEU A 274 -9.04 -13.85 -11.41
C LEU A 274 -7.97 -13.58 -12.47
N ARG A 275 -7.61 -12.31 -12.71
CA ARG A 275 -6.52 -11.94 -13.64
C ARG A 275 -5.16 -12.45 -13.16
N HIS A 276 -4.89 -12.41 -11.85
CA HIS A 276 -3.68 -12.98 -11.26
C HIS A 276 -3.63 -14.51 -11.36
N LEU A 277 -4.77 -15.20 -11.20
CA LEU A 277 -4.86 -16.64 -11.43
C LEU A 277 -4.55 -17.01 -12.89
N ILE A 278 -5.11 -16.28 -13.85
CA ILE A 278 -4.82 -16.46 -15.29
C ILE A 278 -3.32 -16.22 -15.55
N ALA A 279 -2.77 -15.12 -15.03
CA ALA A 279 -1.35 -14.79 -15.21
C ALA A 279 -0.41 -15.82 -14.57
N ALA A 280 -0.79 -16.42 -13.43
CA ALA A 280 -0.02 -17.46 -12.75
C ALA A 280 -0.06 -18.81 -13.50
N GLY A 281 -1.18 -19.13 -14.16
CA GLY A 281 -1.32 -20.33 -14.98
C GLY A 281 -0.80 -20.18 -16.42
N ALA A 282 -0.56 -18.94 -16.87
CA ALA A 282 -0.03 -18.67 -18.21
C ALA A 282 1.41 -19.18 -18.34
N LYS A 283 1.76 -19.70 -19.52
CA LYS A 283 3.15 -20.06 -19.90
C LYS A 283 3.99 -18.80 -20.17
N CYS A 284 4.02 -17.85 -19.23
CA CYS A 284 4.77 -16.61 -19.33
C CYS A 284 6.10 -16.72 -18.56
N LYS A 285 7.09 -15.88 -18.92
CA LYS A 285 8.49 -15.92 -18.44
C LYS A 285 8.68 -15.81 -16.91
N SER A 286 7.66 -15.49 -16.13
CA SER A 286 7.74 -15.39 -14.67
C SER A 286 6.96 -16.55 -14.04
N THR A 287 7.68 -17.63 -13.73
CA THR A 287 7.19 -18.84 -13.05
C THR A 287 7.23 -18.74 -11.53
N LYS A 288 7.60 -17.58 -10.97
CA LYS A 288 7.72 -17.40 -9.52
C LYS A 288 6.33 -17.44 -8.90
N LYS A 289 6.11 -18.43 -8.03
CA LYS A 289 4.87 -18.58 -7.27
C LYS A 289 4.79 -17.43 -6.25
N LEU A 290 3.85 -16.51 -6.46
CA LEU A 290 3.65 -15.35 -5.58
C LEU A 290 2.57 -15.59 -4.52
N PHE A 291 1.66 -16.54 -4.77
CA PHE A 291 0.59 -16.94 -3.86
C PHE A 291 0.24 -18.42 -4.03
N GLN A 292 -0.47 -18.97 -3.05
CA GLN A 292 -0.85 -20.37 -2.97
C GLN A 292 -2.36 -20.59 -3.08
N GLN A 293 -3.17 -19.67 -2.56
CA GLN A 293 -4.63 -19.79 -2.53
C GLN A 293 -5.27 -18.48 -3.00
N ALA A 294 -6.52 -18.56 -3.46
CA ALA A 294 -7.26 -17.43 -3.96
C ALA A 294 -8.72 -17.48 -3.49
N ILE A 295 -9.25 -16.35 -3.02
CA ILE A 295 -10.64 -16.17 -2.62
C ILE A 295 -11.25 -15.06 -3.48
N SER A 296 -12.33 -15.39 -4.18
CA SER A 296 -12.91 -14.55 -5.23
C SER A 296 -14.39 -14.26 -4.92
N GLN A 297 -14.70 -13.09 -4.36
CA GLN A 297 -16.04 -12.72 -3.89
C GLN A 297 -16.75 -11.74 -4.83
N SER A 298 -17.93 -12.10 -5.34
CA SER A 298 -18.84 -11.21 -6.12
C SER A 298 -18.21 -10.48 -7.33
N PRO A 299 -18.06 -11.12 -8.50
CA PRO A 299 -17.44 -10.48 -9.66
C PRO A 299 -18.26 -9.33 -10.19
N ALA A 300 -17.55 -8.43 -10.85
CA ALA A 300 -18.10 -7.72 -11.99
C ALA A 300 -17.20 -7.87 -13.24
N ASP A 301 -17.03 -9.10 -13.73
CA ASP A 301 -16.40 -9.35 -15.04
C ASP A 301 -17.47 -9.31 -16.13
N ILE A 302 -18.07 -8.13 -16.35
CA ILE A 302 -18.89 -7.91 -17.53
C ILE A 302 -17.91 -7.57 -18.67
N PRO A 303 -17.85 -8.35 -19.76
CA PRO A 303 -17.15 -7.92 -20.96
C PRO A 303 -17.89 -6.69 -21.48
N VAL A 304 -17.45 -5.50 -21.08
CA VAL A 304 -17.89 -4.27 -21.73
C VAL A 304 -17.31 -4.38 -23.14
N ALA A 305 -18.19 -4.42 -24.15
CA ALA A 305 -17.79 -4.36 -25.55
C ALA A 305 -16.72 -3.27 -25.66
N THR A 306 -15.51 -3.69 -26.03
CA THR A 306 -14.30 -2.88 -25.88
C THR A 306 -14.52 -1.55 -26.58
N SER A 307 -14.79 -0.49 -25.82
CA SER A 307 -14.53 0.86 -26.28
C SER A 307 -13.09 0.88 -26.76
N ASP A 308 -12.87 1.42 -27.96
CA ASP A 308 -11.54 1.54 -28.53
C ASP A 308 -10.61 2.21 -27.48
N PRO A 309 -9.53 1.54 -27.02
CA PRO A 309 -8.62 2.12 -26.04
C PRO A 309 -8.09 3.49 -26.47
N ASP A 310 -7.88 3.70 -27.78
CA ASP A 310 -7.43 4.99 -28.32
C ASP A 310 -8.54 6.07 -28.25
N GLU A 311 -9.82 5.70 -28.34
CA GLU A 311 -10.94 6.61 -28.11
C GLU A 311 -10.99 7.06 -26.65
N LEU A 312 -10.88 6.13 -25.70
CA LEU A 312 -10.85 6.46 -24.26
C LEU A 312 -9.65 7.35 -23.92
N TYR A 313 -8.49 7.08 -24.50
CA TYR A 313 -7.31 7.93 -24.38
C TYR A 313 -7.56 9.34 -24.93
N GLY A 314 -8.13 9.45 -26.13
CA GLY A 314 -8.48 10.74 -26.73
C GLY A 314 -9.50 11.53 -25.90
N ARG A 315 -10.52 10.85 -25.35
CA ARG A 315 -11.50 11.47 -24.43
C ARG A 315 -10.83 11.98 -23.16
N PHE A 316 -9.92 11.19 -22.57
CA PHE A 316 -9.19 11.61 -21.38
C PHE A 316 -8.32 12.86 -21.63
N LEU A 317 -7.61 12.90 -22.77
CA LEU A 317 -6.88 14.08 -23.21
C LEU A 317 -7.77 15.30 -23.45
N SER A 318 -8.97 15.10 -24.02
CA SER A 318 -9.94 16.17 -24.21
C SER A 318 -10.44 16.75 -22.89
N ILE A 319 -10.61 15.92 -21.85
CA ILE A 319 -10.97 16.39 -20.50
C ILE A 319 -9.81 17.19 -19.89
N LEU A 320 -8.58 16.69 -20.05
CA LEU A 320 -7.36 17.37 -19.61
C LEU A 320 -7.06 18.66 -20.39
N LYS A 321 -7.65 18.83 -21.58
CA LYS A 321 -7.29 19.87 -22.54
C LYS A 321 -5.79 19.85 -22.87
N ALA A 322 -5.27 18.64 -23.12
CA ALA A 322 -3.86 18.39 -23.39
C ALA A 322 -3.68 17.60 -24.70
N ASP A 323 -2.56 17.83 -25.39
CA ASP A 323 -2.23 17.11 -26.63
C ASP A 323 -1.64 15.72 -26.38
N ASN A 324 -1.01 15.54 -25.22
CA ASN A 324 -0.35 14.30 -24.80
C ASN A 324 -0.34 14.20 -23.25
N LEU A 325 0.26 13.12 -22.74
CA LEU A 325 0.40 12.86 -21.30
C LEU A 325 1.78 13.27 -20.74
N ASP A 326 2.45 14.25 -21.35
CA ASP A 326 3.80 14.65 -20.91
C ASP A 326 3.81 15.02 -19.43
N ALA A 327 4.66 14.33 -18.68
CA ALA A 327 4.75 14.42 -17.24
C ALA A 327 5.05 15.84 -16.73
N ALA A 328 5.80 16.63 -17.52
CA ALA A 328 6.24 17.98 -17.18
C ALA A 328 5.14 19.05 -17.35
N SER A 329 4.08 18.77 -18.13
CA SER A 329 3.02 19.75 -18.44
C SER A 329 1.75 19.58 -17.60
N LEU A 330 1.57 18.43 -16.95
CA LEU A 330 0.35 18.08 -16.20
C LEU A 330 0.57 18.05 -14.69
N SER A 331 -0.13 18.94 -13.98
CA SER A 331 -0.17 18.95 -12.51
C SER A 331 -1.01 17.80 -11.96
N SER A 332 -0.65 17.30 -10.76
CA SER A 332 -1.40 16.25 -10.06
C SER A 332 -2.89 16.59 -9.91
N ALA A 333 -3.21 17.82 -9.54
CA ALA A 333 -4.58 18.26 -9.34
C ALA A 333 -5.40 18.19 -10.64
N ALA A 334 -4.83 18.61 -11.77
CA ALA A 334 -5.52 18.58 -13.06
C ALA A 334 -5.85 17.13 -13.47
N ILE A 335 -4.89 16.22 -13.32
CA ILE A 335 -5.08 14.84 -13.75
C ILE A 335 -5.95 14.02 -12.81
N ILE A 336 -5.92 14.30 -11.50
CA ILE A 336 -6.86 13.73 -10.53
C ILE A 336 -8.29 14.18 -10.86
N THR A 337 -8.48 15.46 -11.18
CA THR A 337 -9.81 15.98 -11.59
C THR A 337 -10.32 15.29 -12.84
N ALA A 338 -9.47 15.13 -13.87
CA ALA A 338 -9.84 14.44 -15.09
C ALA A 338 -10.17 12.95 -14.85
N ASN A 339 -9.49 12.30 -13.90
CA ASN A 339 -9.69 10.89 -13.56
C ASN A 339 -11.05 10.60 -12.91
N ILE A 340 -11.69 11.62 -12.31
CA ILE A 340 -12.98 11.49 -11.61
C ILE A 340 -14.16 12.06 -12.41
N THR A 341 -13.92 12.56 -13.63
CA THR A 341 -14.91 13.19 -14.52
C THR A 341 -15.45 12.19 -15.54
#